data_AF-A0A659UU69-F1
#
_entry.id   AF-A0A659UU69-F1
#
_cell.length_a   1.000
_cell.length_b   1.000
_cell.length_c   1.000
_cell.angle_alpha   90.00
_cell.angle_beta   90.00
_cell.angle_gamma   90.00
#
_symmetry.space_group_name_H-M   'P 1'
#
loop_
_entity.id
_entity.type
_entity.pdbx_description
1 polymer ?
#
loop_
_entity_poly.entity_id
_entity_poly.type
_entity_poly.pdbx_seq_one_letter_code
_entity_poly.pdbx_strand_id
1 'polypeptide(L)'
;MTRRSANFISAFEFEIIREVFRRSVVEDCLPRQDWESRANGLVRSFIGVQPPAEVIAALLNSMGRQDARRPEPAGYSSWLNSPQP
;
A
#
# COMPACT_ATOMS: atom_id res chain seq x y z
N MET A 1 6.72 19.01 -33.51
CA MET A 1 6.05 17.89 -32.81
C MET A 1 7.04 16.76 -32.65
N THR A 2 7.56 16.50 -31.44
CA THR A 2 8.42 15.32 -31.18
C THR A 2 8.30 14.85 -29.73
N ARG A 3 7.84 13.61 -29.60
CA ARG A 3 7.98 12.65 -28.48
C ARG A 3 7.46 13.06 -27.10
N ARG A 4 6.28 12.52 -26.79
CA ARG A 4 5.84 12.16 -25.42
C ARG A 4 6.98 11.39 -24.75
N SER A 5 7.74 12.04 -23.88
CA SER A 5 8.59 11.35 -22.91
C SER A 5 7.67 10.41 -22.16
N ALA A 6 7.87 9.10 -22.35
CA ALA A 6 7.09 8.13 -21.62
C ALA A 6 7.38 8.37 -20.13
N ASN A 7 6.37 8.83 -19.39
CA ASN A 7 6.48 9.16 -17.98
C ASN A 7 6.60 7.84 -17.20
N PHE A 8 7.80 7.29 -17.21
CA PHE A 8 8.16 6.08 -16.50
C PHE A 8 8.56 6.45 -15.07
N ILE A 9 7.86 5.87 -14.11
CA ILE A 9 8.23 5.92 -12.69
C ILE A 9 9.33 4.89 -12.50
N SER A 10 10.48 5.31 -11.97
CA SER A 10 11.53 4.38 -11.57
C SER A 10 11.10 3.52 -10.38
N ALA A 11 11.76 2.39 -10.17
CA ALA A 11 11.48 1.55 -9.00
C ALA A 11 11.65 2.30 -7.68
N PHE A 12 12.63 3.20 -7.59
CA PHE A 12 12.86 4.02 -6.40
C PHE A 12 11.71 5.00 -6.14
N GLU A 13 11.25 5.70 -7.16
CA GLU A 13 10.10 6.61 -7.06
C GLU A 13 8.83 5.87 -6.67
N PHE A 14 8.63 4.67 -7.22
CA PHE A 14 7.52 3.81 -6.84
C PHE A 14 7.55 3.42 -5.36
N GLU A 15 8.72 3.08 -4.82
CA GLU A 15 8.87 2.77 -3.38
C GLU A 15 8.58 3.98 -2.49
N ILE A 16 8.99 5.19 -2.89
CA ILE A 16 8.64 6.43 -2.17
C ILE A 16 7.13 6.64 -2.17
N ILE A 17 6.49 6.54 -3.34
CA ILE A 17 5.03 6.70 -3.48
C ILE A 17 4.31 5.67 -2.61
N ARG A 18 4.78 4.42 -2.59
CA ARG A 18 4.24 3.35 -1.75
C ARG A 18 4.32 3.68 -0.27
N GLU A 19 5.46 4.18 0.20
CA GLU A 19 5.62 4.52 1.61
C GLU A 19 4.73 5.70 2.02
N VAL A 20 4.64 6.75 1.19
CA VAL A 20 3.74 7.88 1.44
C VAL A 20 2.28 7.43 1.44
N PHE A 21 1.89 6.57 0.50
CA PHE A 21 0.54 6.01 0.45
C PHE A 21 0.24 5.16 1.68
N ARG A 22 1.17 4.31 2.11
CA ARG A 22 1.06 3.49 3.32
C ARG A 22 0.86 4.35 4.56
N ARG A 23 1.62 5.44 4.70
CA ARG A 23 1.45 6.39 5.81
C ARG A 23 0.07 7.03 5.79
N SER A 24 -0.44 7.45 4.63
CA SER A 24 -1.81 7.95 4.55
C SER A 24 -2.87 6.91 4.93
N VAL A 25 -2.65 5.63 4.66
CA VAL A 25 -3.58 4.58 5.09
C VAL A 25 -3.50 4.32 6.60
N VAL A 26 -2.29 4.20 7.14
CA VAL A 26 -2.06 3.77 8.53
C VAL A 26 -2.15 4.92 9.54
N GLU A 27 -1.53 6.06 9.24
CA GLU A 27 -1.47 7.23 10.13
C GLU A 27 -2.72 8.10 9.99
N ASP A 28 -3.17 8.37 8.76
CA ASP A 28 -4.35 9.21 8.51
C ASP A 28 -5.67 8.42 8.51
N CYS A 29 -5.63 7.11 8.82
CA CYS A 29 -6.79 6.21 8.84
C CYS A 29 -7.67 6.31 7.57
N LEU A 30 -7.04 6.42 6.39
CA LEU A 30 -7.76 6.62 5.14
C LEU A 30 -8.70 5.43 4.86
N PRO A 31 -10.02 5.67 4.68
CA PRO A 31 -10.97 4.59 4.42
C PRO A 31 -10.74 4.00 3.03
N ARG A 32 -11.01 2.70 2.89
CA ARG A 32 -10.70 1.91 1.67
C ARG A 32 -11.32 2.48 0.38
N GLN A 33 -12.49 3.09 0.49
CA GLN A 33 -13.17 3.75 -0.63
C GLN A 33 -12.35 4.91 -1.24
N ASP A 34 -11.49 5.56 -0.46
CA ASP A 34 -10.69 6.70 -0.89
C ASP A 34 -9.27 6.31 -1.33
N TRP A 35 -8.89 5.04 -1.18
CA TRP A 35 -7.54 4.55 -1.50
C TRP A 35 -7.19 4.77 -2.96
N GLU A 36 -8.10 4.46 -3.88
CA GLU A 36 -7.87 4.62 -5.31
C GLU A 36 -7.68 6.09 -5.70
N SER A 37 -8.52 6.97 -5.15
CA SER A 37 -8.43 8.43 -5.37
C SER A 37 -7.10 8.98 -4.83
N ARG A 38 -6.70 8.56 -3.63
CA ARG A 38 -5.43 8.97 -3.01
C ARG A 38 -4.22 8.46 -3.78
N ALA A 39 -4.23 7.18 -4.19
CA ALA A 39 -3.18 6.58 -5.02
C ALA A 39 -3.02 7.34 -6.34
N ASN A 40 -4.14 7.64 -7.02
CA ASN A 40 -4.14 8.45 -8.23
C ASN A 40 -3.54 9.83 -8.01
N GLY A 41 -3.95 10.52 -6.94
CA GLY A 41 -3.44 11.85 -6.60
C GLY A 41 -1.92 11.85 -6.34
N LEU A 42 -1.42 10.86 -5.62
CA LEU A 42 0.02 10.74 -5.30
C LEU A 42 0.85 10.49 -6.56
N VAL A 43 0.45 9.50 -7.37
CA VAL A 43 1.19 9.18 -8.60
C VAL A 43 1.14 10.34 -9.58
N ARG A 44 -0.04 10.95 -9.76
CA ARG A 44 -0.21 12.13 -10.62
C ARG A 44 0.66 13.30 -10.18
N SER A 45 0.79 13.53 -8.88
CA SER A 45 1.65 14.61 -8.35
C SER A 45 3.12 14.37 -8.68
N PHE A 46 3.54 13.11 -8.80
CA PHE A 46 4.91 12.74 -9.14
C PHE A 46 5.20 12.83 -10.65
N ILE A 47 4.30 12.32 -11.49
CA ILE A 47 4.52 12.25 -12.94
C ILE A 47 3.94 13.41 -13.74
N GLY A 48 3.16 14.29 -13.09
CA GLY A 48 2.51 15.45 -13.70
C GLY A 48 1.37 15.15 -14.69
N VAL A 49 1.03 13.88 -14.89
CA VAL A 49 0.00 13.41 -15.83
C VAL A 49 -0.90 12.35 -15.20
N GLN A 50 -1.95 11.93 -15.92
CA GLN A 50 -2.80 10.82 -15.49
C GLN A 50 -1.97 9.53 -15.36
N PRO A 51 -1.99 8.87 -14.18
CA PRO A 51 -1.30 7.61 -13.96
C PRO A 51 -1.82 6.47 -14.86
N PRO A 52 -0.95 5.58 -15.33
CA PRO A 52 -1.38 4.30 -15.90
C PRO A 52 -2.13 3.46 -14.85
N ALA A 53 -3.18 2.76 -15.27
CA ALA A 53 -4.00 1.94 -14.38
C ALA A 53 -3.20 0.82 -13.70
N GLU A 54 -2.19 0.28 -14.38
CA GLU A 54 -1.32 -0.78 -13.87
C GLU A 54 -0.50 -0.32 -12.66
N VAL A 55 -0.04 0.93 -12.68
CA VAL A 55 0.72 1.52 -11.57
C VAL A 55 -0.16 1.68 -10.33
N ILE A 56 -1.40 2.16 -10.52
CA ILE A 56 -2.36 2.30 -9.42
C ILE A 56 -2.74 0.94 -8.85
N ALA A 57 -3.02 -0.04 -9.71
CA ALA A 57 -3.30 -1.41 -9.29
C ALA A 57 -2.13 -2.02 -8.52
N ALA A 58 -0.89 -1.83 -8.98
CA ALA A 58 0.32 -2.29 -8.27
C ALA A 58 0.45 -1.65 -6.88
N LEU A 59 0.17 -0.35 -6.76
CA LEU A 59 0.21 0.38 -5.50
C LEU A 59 -0.85 -0.15 -4.51
N LEU A 60 -2.10 -0.31 -4.97
CA LEU A 60 -3.20 -0.84 -4.15
C LEU A 60 -2.92 -2.30 -3.71
N ASN A 61 -2.42 -3.14 -4.62
CA ASN A 61 -2.07 -4.53 -4.30
C ASN A 61 -0.91 -4.64 -3.30
N SER A 62 0.01 -3.66 -3.30
CA SER A 62 1.13 -3.65 -2.35
C SER A 62 0.67 -3.48 -0.90
N MET A 63 -0.47 -2.81 -0.67
CA MET A 63 -1.07 -2.68 0.67
C MET A 63 -1.73 -3.99 1.14
N GLY A 64 -2.42 -4.71 0.24
CA GLY A 64 -3.07 -5.98 0.59
C GLY A 64 -2.09 -7.09 1.00
N ARG A 65 -0.85 -7.05 0.51
CA ARG A 65 0.19 -8.03 0.89
C ARG A 65 0.85 -7.76 2.24
N GLN A 66 0.72 -6.56 2.80
CA GLN A 66 1.29 -6.24 4.12
C GLN A 66 0.37 -6.67 5.28
N ASP A 67 -0.95 -6.66 5.08
CA ASP A 67 -1.91 -7.15 6.09
C ASP A 67 -1.79 -8.67 6.30
N ALA A 68 -1.54 -9.42 5.22
CA ALA A 68 -1.28 -10.86 5.26
C ALA A 68 0.07 -11.24 5.91
N ARG A 69 0.91 -10.26 6.23
CA ARG A 69 2.23 -10.46 6.86
C ARG A 69 2.26 -9.94 8.30
N ARG A 70 1.11 -9.78 8.94
CA ARG A 70 1.03 -9.75 10.40
C ARG A 70 1.21 -11.21 10.88
N PRO A 71 2.39 -11.63 11.38
CA PRO A 71 2.42 -12.86 12.13
C PRO A 71 1.41 -12.69 13.26
N GLU A 72 0.49 -13.65 13.41
CA GLU A 72 -0.30 -13.75 14.62
C GLU A 72 0.66 -13.61 15.82
N PRO A 73 0.32 -12.83 16.86
CA PRO A 73 1.13 -12.82 18.06
C PRO A 73 1.19 -14.26 18.58
N ALA A 74 2.34 -14.90 18.41
CA ALA A 74 2.65 -16.18 19.01
C ALA A 74 2.63 -15.99 20.53
N GLY A 75 1.58 -16.50 21.17
CA GLY A 75 1.31 -16.37 22.60
C GLY A 75 -0.02 -15.64 22.78
N TYR A 76 -1.13 -16.31 23.10
CA TYR A 76 -1.31 -17.23 24.22
C TYR A 76 -2.36 -18.28 23.82
N SER A 77 -1.99 -19.55 23.79
CA SER A 77 -2.97 -20.64 23.86
C SER A 77 -2.43 -21.76 24.72
N SER A 78 -3.17 -22.03 25.79
CA SER A 78 -3.25 -23.30 26.51
C SER A 78 -2.14 -23.68 27.48
N TRP A 79 -2.18 -23.11 28.69
CA TRP A 79 -1.73 -23.78 29.93
C TRP A 79 -2.79 -23.71 31.06
N LEU A 80 -4.08 -23.72 30.70
CA LEU A 80 -5.17 -23.84 31.68
C LEU A 80 -6.05 -25.04 31.35
N ASN A 81 -5.48 -26.22 31.54
CA ASN A 81 -6.26 -27.41 31.86
C ASN A 81 -5.35 -28.42 32.58
N SER A 82 -5.09 -28.13 33.86
CA SER A 82 -4.71 -29.16 34.82
C SER A 82 -6.00 -29.72 35.42
N PRO A 83 -6.30 -31.01 35.22
CA PRO A 83 -7.15 -31.72 36.17
C PRO A 83 -6.26 -32.45 37.19
N GLN A 84 -6.26 -31.96 38.43
CA GLN A 84 -6.26 -32.84 39.61
C GLN A 84 -7.66 -33.49 39.68
N PRO A 85 -7.84 -34.75 40.13
CA PRO A 85 -7.22 -35.37 41.31
C PRO A 85 -6.50 -36.70 41.08
#